data_AF-A0A315VX05-F1
#
_entry.id   AF-A0A315VX05-F1
#
_cell.length_a   1.000
_cell.length_b   1.000
_cell.length_c   1.000
_cell.angle_alpha   90.00
_cell.angle_beta   90.00
_cell.angle_gamma   90.00
#
_symmetry.space_group_name_H-M   'P 1'
#
loop_
_entity.id
_entity.type
_entity.pdbx_description
1 polymer ?
#
loop_
_entity_poly.entity_id
_entity_poly.type
_entity_poly.pdbx_seq_one_letter_code
_entity_poly.pdbx_strand_id
1 'polypeptide(L)'
;VEGAAFTGSFLWKSRRLGFWSRPRGENLLDSGAPFYDTYKTLDGKYLAVGAIETEFYNQLLKGLELDAGELPPQMSFSDWPELKQLFTERFASKTQADWLMIFDGTDACVTPVLSFDQVSSHPHNRERGSFMKDSSGEEFPRPAPVLSRTPAEPCLASDPAVGEHTAEVLLDYGYTSAEIDEMIAAGVVQCNAGKAKL
;
A
#
# COMPACT_ATOMS: atom_id res chain seq x y z
N VAL A 1 10.76 -9.12 19.65
CA VAL A 1 10.08 -7.89 20.15
C VAL A 1 10.90 -6.64 19.86
N GLU A 2 12.22 -6.76 19.93
CA GLU A 2 13.29 -5.78 19.72
C GLU A 2 13.25 -5.16 18.32
N GLY A 3 12.99 -5.98 17.29
CA GLY A 3 12.86 -5.50 15.91
C GLY A 3 11.74 -4.46 15.74
N ALA A 4 10.55 -4.74 16.29
CA ALA A 4 9.42 -3.81 16.29
C ALA A 4 9.74 -2.53 17.07
N ALA A 5 10.45 -2.65 18.20
CA ALA A 5 10.90 -1.49 18.98
C ALA A 5 11.89 -0.62 18.17
N PHE A 6 12.81 -1.25 17.44
CA PHE A 6 13.77 -0.54 16.59
C PHE A 6 13.09 0.17 15.41
N THR A 7 12.20 -0.49 14.67
CA THR A 7 11.43 0.14 13.59
C THR A 7 10.56 1.29 14.08
N GLY A 8 10.13 1.25 15.35
CA GLY A 8 9.40 2.34 16.00
C GLY A 8 10.28 3.51 16.48
N SER A 9 11.60 3.51 16.23
CA SER A 9 12.52 4.53 16.77
C SER A 9 12.12 5.97 16.46
N PHE A 10 11.57 6.22 15.25
CA PHE A 10 11.07 7.55 14.89
C PHE A 10 9.97 7.99 15.85
N LEU A 11 8.95 7.15 16.08
CA LEU A 11 7.83 7.44 16.97
C LEU A 11 8.31 7.72 18.40
N TRP A 12 9.26 6.92 18.91
CA TRP A 12 9.81 7.12 20.26
C TRP A 12 10.62 8.41 20.39
N LYS A 13 11.48 8.72 19.42
CA LYS A 13 12.32 9.91 19.45
C LYS A 13 11.51 11.19 19.22
N SER A 14 10.50 11.14 18.38
CA SER A 14 9.68 12.30 18.01
C SER A 14 8.68 12.72 19.11
N ARG A 15 8.43 11.88 20.13
CA ARG A 15 7.65 12.27 21.32
C ARG A 15 8.20 13.53 21.99
N ARG A 16 9.53 13.68 22.05
CA ARG A 16 10.20 14.86 22.63
C ARG A 16 10.03 16.12 21.78
N LEU A 17 9.74 15.95 20.48
CA LEU A 17 9.45 17.03 19.53
C LEU A 17 7.96 17.38 19.50
N GLY A 18 7.12 16.70 20.29
CA GLY A 18 5.68 16.91 20.32
C GLY A 18 4.89 16.23 19.20
N PHE A 19 5.56 15.53 18.27
CA PHE A 19 4.89 14.88 17.14
C PHE A 19 4.09 13.64 17.51
N TRP A 20 4.42 12.99 18.64
CA TRP A 20 3.82 11.71 19.08
C TRP A 20 3.56 11.66 20.59
N SER A 21 3.21 12.81 21.19
CA SER A 21 3.05 12.97 22.63
C SER A 21 1.59 13.01 23.11
N ARG A 22 0.62 12.87 22.21
CA ARG A 22 -0.83 12.94 22.46
C ARG A 22 -1.49 11.55 22.35
N PRO A 23 -2.75 11.39 22.79
CA PRO A 23 -3.51 10.17 22.54
C PRO A 23 -3.58 9.80 21.05
N ARG A 24 -3.91 8.54 20.77
CA ARG A 24 -4.11 8.05 19.40
C ARG A 24 -5.15 8.89 18.68
N GLY A 25 -4.85 9.33 17.46
CA GLY A 25 -5.77 10.11 16.63
C GLY A 25 -5.70 11.62 16.89
N GLU A 26 -4.76 12.07 17.72
CA GLU A 26 -4.56 13.48 18.07
C GLU A 26 -3.13 13.98 17.77
N ASN A 27 -2.29 13.15 17.16
CA ASN A 27 -0.92 13.48 16.78
C ASN A 27 -0.82 13.93 15.31
N LEU A 28 0.37 14.42 14.95
CA LEU A 28 0.60 15.00 13.62
C LEU A 28 0.42 13.99 12.48
N LEU A 29 0.84 12.73 12.66
CA LEU A 29 0.85 11.71 11.58
C LEU A 29 -0.02 10.47 11.90
N ASP A 30 -1.00 10.59 12.80
CA ASP A 30 -1.93 9.50 13.14
C ASP A 30 -3.40 9.90 12.96
N SER A 31 -3.68 10.76 11.98
CA SER A 31 -5.00 11.36 11.71
C SER A 31 -5.45 12.40 12.75
N GLY A 32 -4.54 13.02 13.51
CA GLY A 32 -4.87 14.17 14.36
C GLY A 32 -4.93 15.49 13.58
N ALA A 33 -3.96 15.74 12.71
CA ALA A 33 -3.89 16.96 11.93
C ALA A 33 -4.89 16.98 10.76
N PRO A 34 -5.60 18.10 10.51
CA PRO A 34 -6.56 18.21 9.40
C PRO A 34 -5.90 18.17 8.01
N PHE A 35 -4.61 18.48 7.92
CA PHE A 35 -3.83 18.38 6.68
C PHE A 35 -3.05 17.06 6.58
N TYR A 36 -3.33 16.08 7.45
CA TYR A 36 -2.78 14.72 7.40
C TYR A 36 -3.85 13.68 7.80
N ASP A 37 -4.84 13.48 6.94
CA ASP A 37 -6.00 12.62 7.20
C ASP A 37 -6.63 12.11 5.89
N THR A 38 -7.70 11.32 6.00
CA THR A 38 -8.54 10.89 4.90
C THR A 38 -9.94 11.49 5.02
N TYR A 39 -10.46 12.02 3.91
CA TYR A 39 -11.74 12.72 3.86
C TYR A 39 -12.70 12.06 2.89
N LYS A 40 -13.95 11.86 3.33
CA LYS A 40 -15.03 11.34 2.50
C LYS A 40 -15.55 12.43 1.57
N THR A 41 -15.75 12.08 0.30
CA THR A 41 -16.27 12.96 -0.75
C THR A 41 -17.77 12.79 -0.94
N LEU A 42 -18.39 13.65 -1.75
CA LEU A 42 -19.84 13.65 -2.01
C LEU A 42 -20.36 12.29 -2.52
N ASP A 43 -19.57 11.62 -3.37
CA ASP A 43 -19.88 10.32 -3.95
C ASP A 43 -19.54 9.12 -3.04
N GLY A 44 -19.19 9.40 -1.77
CA GLY A 44 -18.89 8.39 -0.75
C GLY A 44 -17.53 7.73 -0.88
N LYS A 45 -16.69 8.18 -1.83
CA LYS A 45 -15.28 7.81 -1.95
C LYS A 45 -14.42 8.66 -1.01
N TYR A 46 -13.11 8.47 -1.05
CA TYR A 46 -12.18 9.11 -0.12
C TYR A 46 -10.96 9.71 -0.83
N LEU A 47 -10.45 10.80 -0.29
CA LEU A 47 -9.16 11.37 -0.63
C LEU A 47 -8.24 11.31 0.59
N ALA A 48 -6.97 10.99 0.37
CA ALA A 48 -5.92 11.10 1.38
C ALA A 48 -5.18 12.43 1.20
N VAL A 49 -4.95 13.13 2.30
CA VAL A 49 -4.26 14.42 2.37
C VAL A 49 -3.01 14.27 3.21
N GLY A 50 -1.88 14.79 2.73
CA GLY A 50 -0.58 14.78 3.41
C GLY A 50 0.20 16.08 3.24
N ALA A 51 -0.44 17.22 3.47
CA ALA A 51 0.10 18.56 3.23
C ALA A 51 0.72 19.17 4.51
N ILE A 52 1.81 18.58 5.01
CA ILE A 52 2.44 19.00 6.27
C ILE A 52 3.24 20.29 6.09
N GLU A 53 3.99 20.39 5.00
CA GLU A 53 4.81 21.54 4.68
C GLU A 53 3.93 22.74 4.30
N THR A 54 4.30 23.94 4.77
CA THR A 54 3.49 25.15 4.62
C THR A 54 3.14 25.47 3.16
N GLU A 55 4.08 25.25 2.23
CA GLU A 55 3.82 25.47 0.80
C GLU A 55 2.72 24.55 0.26
N PHE A 56 2.73 23.28 0.65
CA PHE A 56 1.71 22.29 0.25
C PHE A 56 0.37 22.57 0.93
N TYR A 57 0.40 22.97 2.21
CA TYR A 57 -0.79 23.40 2.94
C TYR A 57 -1.47 24.60 2.28
N ASN A 58 -0.69 25.58 1.80
CA ASN A 58 -1.22 26.74 1.09
C ASN A 58 -1.89 26.32 -0.24
N GLN A 59 -1.32 25.36 -0.98
CA GLN A 59 -1.96 24.82 -2.19
C GLN A 59 -3.25 24.06 -1.84
N LEU A 60 -3.26 23.30 -0.75
CA LEU A 60 -4.46 22.63 -0.25
C LEU A 60 -5.57 23.63 0.07
N LEU A 61 -5.28 24.68 0.85
CA LEU A 61 -6.25 25.72 1.19
C LEU A 61 -6.80 26.43 -0.06
N LYS A 62 -5.92 26.74 -1.02
CA LYS A 62 -6.32 27.33 -2.30
C LYS A 62 -7.30 26.42 -3.06
N GLY A 63 -7.01 25.12 -3.16
CA GLY A 63 -7.91 24.16 -3.82
C GLY A 63 -9.22 23.94 -3.06
N LEU A 64 -9.18 24.03 -1.73
CA LEU A 64 -10.38 24.01 -0.87
C LEU A 64 -11.14 25.34 -0.86
N GLU A 65 -10.63 26.39 -1.51
CA GLU A 65 -11.17 27.76 -1.50
C GLU A 65 -11.32 28.32 -0.07
N LEU A 66 -10.33 28.05 0.79
CA LEU A 66 -10.27 28.56 2.15
C LEU A 66 -9.19 29.66 2.25
N ASP A 67 -9.54 30.79 2.86
CA ASP A 67 -8.58 31.88 3.09
C ASP A 67 -7.72 31.58 4.33
N ALA A 68 -6.40 31.47 4.13
CA ALA A 68 -5.46 31.26 5.22
C ALA A 68 -5.48 32.39 6.27
N GLY A 69 -5.89 33.61 5.89
CA GLY A 69 -6.01 34.75 6.80
C GLY A 69 -7.20 34.65 7.76
N GLU A 70 -8.19 33.81 7.44
CA GLU A 70 -9.39 33.59 8.27
C GLU A 70 -9.28 32.32 9.13
N LEU A 71 -8.24 31.51 8.92
CA LEU A 71 -8.01 30.27 9.62
C LEU A 71 -6.97 30.42 10.75
N PRO A 72 -7.09 29.61 11.82
CA PRO A 72 -6.04 29.52 12.82
C PRO A 72 -4.72 29.00 12.20
N PRO A 73 -3.57 29.26 12.86
CA PRO A 73 -2.28 28.78 12.39
C PRO A 73 -2.27 27.25 12.20
N GLN A 74 -1.64 26.79 11.11
CA GLN A 74 -1.58 25.37 10.73
C GLN A 74 -1.21 24.44 11.91
N MET A 75 -0.20 24.80 12.72
CA MET A 75 0.27 23.97 13.83
C MET A 75 -0.45 24.27 15.17
N SER A 76 -1.62 24.90 15.13
CA SER A 76 -2.45 25.12 16.31
C SER A 76 -3.25 23.87 16.66
N PHE A 77 -2.64 22.97 17.44
CA PHE A 77 -3.23 21.69 17.83
C PHE A 77 -4.58 21.81 18.55
N SER A 78 -4.84 22.92 19.25
CA SER A 78 -6.13 23.14 19.93
C SER A 78 -7.27 23.36 18.95
N ASP A 79 -6.96 23.87 17.75
CA ASP A 79 -7.95 24.28 16.75
C ASP A 79 -8.11 23.23 15.63
N TRP A 80 -7.30 22.15 15.69
CA TRP A 80 -7.39 21.03 14.75
C TRP A 80 -8.75 20.33 14.71
N PRO A 81 -9.47 20.12 15.84
CA PRO A 81 -10.80 19.52 15.79
C PRO A 81 -11.78 20.32 14.91
N GLU A 82 -11.84 21.64 15.10
CA GLU A 82 -12.70 22.54 14.35
C GLU A 82 -12.27 22.64 12.87
N LEU A 83 -10.96 22.77 12.61
CA LEU A 83 -10.43 22.77 11.25
C LEU A 83 -10.72 21.45 10.52
N LYS A 84 -10.66 20.32 11.22
CA LYS A 84 -10.97 19.01 10.63
C LYS A 84 -12.43 18.89 10.25
N GLN A 85 -13.34 19.44 11.06
CA GLN A 85 -14.74 19.51 10.71
C GLN A 85 -14.93 20.35 9.43
N LEU A 86 -14.31 21.52 9.36
CA LEU A 86 -14.35 22.38 8.17
C LEU A 86 -13.83 21.63 6.93
N PHE A 87 -12.68 20.98 7.01
CA PHE A 87 -12.11 20.22 5.89
C PHE A 87 -13.03 19.07 5.48
N THR A 88 -13.63 18.37 6.45
CA THR A 88 -14.61 17.30 6.18
C THR A 88 -15.81 17.83 5.40
N GLU A 89 -16.37 18.97 5.81
CA GLU A 89 -17.48 19.61 5.11
C GLU A 89 -17.10 20.07 3.70
N ARG A 90 -15.90 20.65 3.54
CA ARG A 90 -15.38 21.04 2.23
C ARG A 90 -15.24 19.83 1.32
N PHE A 91 -14.50 18.79 1.71
CA PHE A 91 -14.31 17.60 0.88
C PHE A 91 -15.63 16.88 0.55
N ALA A 92 -16.61 16.88 1.45
CA ALA A 92 -17.93 16.31 1.22
C ALA A 92 -18.77 17.08 0.17
N SER A 93 -18.37 18.30 -0.22
CA SER A 93 -19.14 19.15 -1.14
C SER A 93 -18.99 18.81 -2.63
N LYS A 94 -17.97 18.05 -3.02
CA LYS A 94 -17.74 17.62 -4.42
C LYS A 94 -17.38 16.14 -4.50
N THR A 95 -17.50 15.56 -5.69
CA THR A 95 -17.11 14.16 -5.91
C THR A 95 -15.59 14.01 -5.86
N GLN A 96 -15.10 12.78 -5.67
CA GLN A 96 -13.66 12.52 -5.73
C GLN A 96 -13.07 12.97 -7.08
N ALA A 97 -13.76 12.74 -8.19
CA ALA A 97 -13.28 13.12 -9.52
C ALA A 97 -13.12 14.63 -9.69
N ASP A 98 -14.05 15.42 -9.14
CA ASP A 98 -13.97 16.89 -9.18
C ASP A 98 -12.77 17.40 -8.39
N TRP A 99 -12.54 16.84 -7.19
CA TRP A 99 -11.36 17.19 -6.38
C TRP A 99 -10.05 16.79 -7.05
N LEU A 100 -9.99 15.61 -7.67
CA LEU A 100 -8.81 15.21 -8.42
C LEU A 100 -8.51 16.21 -9.54
N MET A 101 -9.52 16.71 -10.24
CA MET A 101 -9.32 17.75 -11.26
C MET A 101 -8.79 19.07 -10.69
N ILE A 102 -9.22 19.44 -9.47
CA ILE A 102 -8.77 20.66 -8.78
C ILE A 102 -7.31 20.54 -8.32
N PHE A 103 -6.94 19.36 -7.80
CA PHE A 103 -5.61 19.13 -7.23
C PHE A 103 -4.59 18.55 -8.21
N ASP A 104 -5.01 18.09 -9.39
CA ASP A 104 -4.11 17.56 -10.42
C ASP A 104 -3.09 18.63 -10.85
N GLY A 105 -1.83 18.23 -10.95
CA GLY A 105 -0.72 19.13 -11.24
C GLY A 105 -0.39 20.15 -10.15
N THR A 106 -0.97 20.04 -8.94
CA THR A 106 -0.64 20.89 -7.79
C THR A 106 0.22 20.15 -6.76
N ASP A 107 0.99 20.90 -5.97
CA ASP A 107 1.74 20.35 -4.84
C ASP A 107 0.90 20.25 -3.55
N ALA A 108 -0.43 20.11 -3.65
CA ALA A 108 -1.33 20.05 -2.49
C ALA A 108 -1.27 18.73 -1.70
N CYS A 109 -0.49 17.74 -2.16
CA CYS A 109 -0.37 16.41 -1.53
C CYS A 109 -1.72 15.72 -1.28
N VAL A 110 -2.63 15.79 -2.26
CA VAL A 110 -3.95 15.13 -2.24
C VAL A 110 -3.96 13.98 -3.25
N THR A 111 -4.39 12.80 -2.83
CA THR A 111 -4.43 11.61 -3.68
C THR A 111 -5.74 10.82 -3.49
N PRO A 112 -6.19 10.05 -4.50
CA PRO A 112 -7.35 9.20 -4.34
C PRO A 112 -7.03 7.98 -3.47
N VAL A 113 -7.94 7.64 -2.57
CA VAL A 113 -7.98 6.30 -1.96
C VAL A 113 -8.65 5.36 -2.95
N LEU A 114 -7.87 4.43 -3.51
CA LEU A 114 -8.32 3.48 -4.53
C LEU A 114 -8.89 2.21 -3.90
N SER A 115 -9.91 1.62 -4.54
CA SER A 115 -10.36 0.25 -4.23
C SER A 115 -9.45 -0.80 -4.88
N PHE A 116 -9.49 -2.04 -4.41
CA PHE A 116 -8.73 -3.15 -5.00
C PHE A 116 -8.93 -3.28 -6.52
N ASP A 117 -10.17 -3.12 -6.99
CA ASP A 117 -10.51 -3.21 -8.42
C ASP A 117 -9.91 -2.07 -9.26
N GLN A 118 -9.53 -0.96 -8.63
CA GLN A 118 -8.99 0.22 -9.29
C GLN A 118 -7.46 0.24 -9.29
N VAL A 119 -6.82 -0.36 -8.28
CA VAL A 119 -5.38 -0.25 -8.02
C VAL A 119 -4.54 -0.68 -9.22
N SER A 120 -4.82 -1.84 -9.83
CA SER A 120 -4.03 -2.34 -10.97
C SER A 120 -4.18 -1.46 -12.23
N SER A 121 -5.35 -0.85 -12.40
CA SER A 121 -5.68 0.01 -13.54
C SER A 121 -5.17 1.45 -13.43
N HIS A 122 -4.74 1.89 -12.24
CA HIS A 122 -4.28 3.26 -12.02
C HIS A 122 -3.08 3.61 -12.91
N PRO A 123 -3.03 4.81 -13.54
CA PRO A 123 -1.99 5.17 -14.51
C PRO A 123 -0.56 4.88 -14.03
N HIS A 124 -0.21 5.29 -12.80
CA HIS A 124 1.10 5.00 -12.19
C HIS A 124 1.42 3.49 -12.10
N ASN A 125 0.45 2.66 -11.73
CA ASN A 125 0.68 1.22 -11.57
C ASN A 125 0.77 0.50 -12.91
N ARG A 126 0.01 0.97 -13.91
CA ARG A 126 0.11 0.50 -15.30
C ARG A 126 1.46 0.85 -15.91
N GLU A 127 1.91 2.11 -15.75
CA GLU A 127 3.20 2.57 -16.27
C GLU A 127 4.36 1.78 -15.67
N ARG A 128 4.29 1.47 -14.37
CA ARG A 128 5.33 0.69 -13.69
C ARG A 128 5.22 -0.82 -13.86
N GLY A 129 4.16 -1.34 -14.47
CA GLY A 129 3.88 -2.78 -14.51
C GLY A 129 3.88 -3.40 -13.10
N SER A 130 3.27 -2.70 -12.12
CA SER A 130 3.29 -3.10 -10.71
C SER A 130 2.47 -4.37 -10.44
N PHE A 131 1.55 -4.72 -11.34
CA PHE A 131 0.69 -5.90 -11.25
C PHE A 131 0.86 -6.75 -12.51
N MET A 132 0.69 -8.05 -12.35
CA MET A 132 0.81 -9.05 -13.40
C MET A 132 -0.32 -10.07 -13.27
N LYS A 133 -0.53 -10.86 -14.33
CA LYS A 133 -1.54 -11.92 -14.36
C LYS A 133 -0.87 -13.28 -14.45
N ASP A 134 -1.40 -14.24 -13.72
CA ASP A 134 -0.98 -15.63 -13.82
C ASP A 134 -1.58 -16.31 -15.07
N SER A 135 -1.35 -17.62 -15.19
CA SER A 135 -1.94 -18.43 -16.26
C SER A 135 -3.46 -18.57 -16.17
N SER A 136 -4.07 -18.36 -15.00
CA SER A 136 -5.52 -18.38 -14.79
C SER A 136 -6.19 -17.03 -15.09
N GLY A 137 -5.40 -15.96 -15.21
CA GLY A 137 -5.84 -14.58 -15.43
C GLY A 137 -6.03 -13.77 -14.14
N GLU A 138 -5.69 -14.34 -12.98
CA GLU A 138 -5.74 -13.69 -11.66
C GLU A 138 -4.62 -12.64 -11.54
N GLU A 139 -4.97 -11.44 -11.05
CA GLU A 139 -4.02 -10.35 -10.86
C GLU A 139 -3.29 -10.45 -9.51
N PHE A 140 -1.97 -10.30 -9.53
CA PHE A 140 -1.15 -10.27 -8.32
C PHE A 140 -0.02 -9.23 -8.44
N PRO A 141 0.50 -8.70 -7.32
CA PRO A 141 1.57 -7.72 -7.35
C PRO A 141 2.88 -8.33 -7.83
N ARG A 142 3.60 -7.61 -8.68
CA ARG A 142 4.95 -7.99 -9.12
C ARG A 142 5.91 -7.96 -7.93
N PRO A 143 6.83 -8.94 -7.78
CA PRO A 143 7.84 -8.91 -6.74
C PRO A 143 8.70 -7.63 -6.78
N ALA A 144 9.02 -7.11 -5.59
CA ALA A 144 9.81 -5.89 -5.40
C ALA A 144 10.94 -6.11 -4.37
N PRO A 145 12.06 -5.37 -4.45
CA PRO A 145 12.37 -4.33 -5.42
C PRO A 145 12.75 -4.87 -6.81
N VAL A 146 12.44 -4.11 -7.86
CA VAL A 146 12.93 -4.40 -9.23
C VAL A 146 14.33 -3.83 -9.35
N LEU A 147 15.34 -4.71 -9.40
CA LEU A 147 16.75 -4.32 -9.52
C LEU A 147 17.13 -4.22 -11.00
N SER A 148 17.79 -3.12 -11.40
CA SER A 148 18.16 -2.89 -12.81
C SER A 148 19.18 -3.89 -13.36
N ARG A 149 20.06 -4.44 -12.50
CA ARG A 149 21.10 -5.40 -12.90
C ARG A 149 20.66 -6.87 -12.82
N THR A 150 19.73 -7.16 -11.93
CA THR A 150 19.26 -8.52 -11.62
C THR A 150 17.76 -8.46 -11.37
N PRO A 151 16.96 -8.13 -12.41
CA PRO A 151 15.52 -8.06 -12.24
C PRO A 151 14.99 -9.45 -11.86
N ALA A 152 14.12 -9.51 -10.86
CA ALA A 152 13.39 -10.73 -10.56
C ALA A 152 12.42 -11.02 -11.71
N GLU A 153 12.52 -12.21 -12.29
CA GLU A 153 11.54 -12.75 -13.23
C GLU A 153 10.63 -13.72 -12.49
N PRO A 154 9.39 -13.31 -12.16
CA PRO A 154 8.45 -14.16 -11.45
C PRO A 154 8.05 -15.36 -12.32
N CYS A 155 8.03 -16.55 -11.71
CA CYS A 155 7.47 -17.73 -12.34
C CYS A 155 5.95 -17.58 -12.47
N LEU A 156 5.43 -17.75 -13.68
CA LEU A 156 3.99 -17.71 -13.98
C LEU A 156 3.34 -19.11 -13.95
N ALA A 157 4.13 -20.15 -13.67
CA ALA A 157 3.59 -21.49 -13.48
C ALA A 157 2.70 -21.53 -12.23
N SER A 158 1.77 -22.48 -12.21
CA SER A 158 0.98 -22.75 -11.02
C SER A 158 1.87 -23.14 -9.85
N ASP A 159 1.41 -22.84 -8.63
CA ASP A 159 2.06 -23.33 -7.43
C ASP A 159 2.17 -24.87 -7.47
N PRO A 160 3.32 -25.42 -7.07
CA PRO A 160 3.53 -26.86 -7.10
C PRO A 160 2.54 -27.57 -6.18
N ALA A 161 1.93 -28.64 -6.68
CA ALA A 161 1.17 -29.55 -5.83
C ALA A 161 2.12 -30.25 -4.85
N VAL A 162 1.58 -30.65 -3.67
CA VAL A 162 2.34 -31.45 -2.70
C VAL A 162 2.83 -32.71 -3.40
N GLY A 163 4.15 -32.90 -3.44
CA GLY A 163 4.80 -34.06 -4.04
C GLY A 163 4.99 -34.02 -5.56
N GLU A 164 4.68 -32.89 -6.23
CA GLU A 164 4.84 -32.75 -7.68
C GLU A 164 6.28 -32.97 -8.15
N HIS A 165 7.23 -32.37 -7.44
CA HIS A 165 8.66 -32.39 -7.78
C HIS A 165 9.47 -33.43 -6.97
N THR A 166 8.82 -34.31 -6.19
CA THR A 166 9.52 -35.25 -5.29
C THR A 166 10.49 -36.17 -6.05
N ALA A 167 10.03 -36.81 -7.12
CA ALA A 167 10.87 -37.72 -7.88
C ALA A 167 12.01 -36.99 -8.60
N GLU A 168 11.73 -35.81 -9.18
CA GLU A 168 12.73 -34.97 -9.85
C GLU A 168 13.87 -34.58 -8.90
N VAL A 169 13.53 -34.02 -7.74
CA VAL A 169 14.53 -33.59 -6.76
C VAL A 169 15.35 -34.76 -6.20
N LEU A 170 14.74 -35.94 -5.98
CA LEU A 170 15.47 -37.12 -5.50
C LEU A 170 16.41 -37.71 -6.57
N LEU A 171 16.01 -37.70 -7.84
CA LEU A 171 16.87 -38.09 -8.95
C LEU A 171 18.06 -37.15 -9.09
N ASP A 172 17.84 -35.83 -9.00
CA ASP A 172 18.88 -34.81 -9.04
C ASP A 172 19.89 -34.96 -7.87
N TYR A 173 19.42 -35.44 -6.72
CA TYR A 173 20.26 -35.73 -5.56
C TYR A 173 21.05 -37.05 -5.70
N GLY A 174 20.74 -37.87 -6.70
CA GLY A 174 21.46 -39.10 -7.03
C GLY A 174 20.80 -40.41 -6.56
N TYR A 175 19.55 -40.37 -6.09
CA TYR A 175 18.79 -41.59 -5.82
C TYR A 175 18.37 -42.27 -7.13
N THR A 176 18.37 -43.59 -7.15
CA THR A 176 17.84 -44.37 -8.27
C THR A 176 16.31 -44.42 -8.22
N SER A 177 15.66 -44.62 -9.37
CA SER A 177 14.21 -44.78 -9.43
C SER A 177 13.70 -45.90 -8.50
N ALA A 178 14.48 -46.97 -8.32
CA ALA A 178 14.12 -48.08 -7.43
C ALA A 178 14.11 -47.68 -5.95
N GLU A 179 15.09 -46.89 -5.50
CA GLU A 179 15.12 -46.37 -4.12
C GLU A 179 13.99 -45.37 -3.88
N ILE A 180 13.66 -44.54 -4.88
CA ILE A 180 12.54 -43.58 -4.80
C ILE A 180 11.20 -44.34 -4.67
N ASP A 181 10.99 -45.39 -5.47
CA ASP A 181 9.79 -46.22 -5.39
C ASP A 181 9.66 -46.90 -4.02
N GLU A 182 10.76 -47.33 -3.42
CA GLU A 182 10.78 -47.88 -2.06
C GLU A 182 10.38 -46.83 -1.01
N MET A 183 10.90 -45.60 -1.12
CA MET A 183 10.53 -44.49 -0.22
C MET A 183 9.06 -44.10 -0.35
N ILE A 184 8.51 -44.11 -1.58
CA ILE A 184 7.09 -43.86 -1.82
C ILE A 184 6.25 -44.98 -1.20
N ALA A 185 6.62 -46.24 -1.41
CA ALA A 185 5.91 -47.40 -0.87
C ALA A 185 5.96 -47.45 0.67
N ALA A 186 7.07 -47.02 1.27
CA ALA A 186 7.24 -46.91 2.72
C ALA A 186 6.56 -45.67 3.32
N GLY A 187 6.00 -44.78 2.51
CA GLY A 187 5.36 -43.53 2.96
C GLY A 187 6.33 -42.49 3.52
N VAL A 188 7.63 -42.62 3.21
CA VAL A 188 8.68 -41.68 3.62
C VAL A 188 8.57 -40.38 2.85
N VAL A 189 8.16 -40.46 1.57
CA VAL A 189 7.93 -39.31 0.69
C VAL A 189 6.60 -39.45 -0.04
N GLN A 190 5.96 -38.33 -0.35
CA GLN A 190 4.77 -38.29 -1.20
C GLN A 190 5.18 -37.86 -2.62
N CYS A 191 4.75 -38.62 -3.62
CA CYS A 191 4.97 -38.27 -5.03
C CYS A 191 3.63 -38.22 -5.76
N ASN A 192 3.26 -37.03 -6.22
CA ASN A 192 2.07 -36.81 -7.02
C ASN A 192 2.55 -36.34 -8.39
N ALA A 193 3.02 -37.27 -9.23
CA ALA A 193 3.35 -36.95 -10.60
C ALA A 193 2.06 -36.47 -11.29
N GLY A 194 1.94 -35.16 -11.51
CA GLY A 194 0.88 -34.61 -12.33
C GLY A 194 0.93 -35.33 -13.67
N LYS A 195 -0.18 -35.94 -14.11
CA LYS A 195 -0.25 -36.50 -15.45
C LYS A 195 0.02 -35.36 -16.42
N ALA A 196 1.21 -35.34 -17.02
CA ALA A 196 1.54 -34.40 -18.08
C ALA A 196 0.41 -34.48 -19.12
N LYS A 197 -0.35 -33.39 -19.28
CA LYS A 197 -1.28 -33.26 -20.39
C LYS A 197 -0.41 -33.05 -21.64
N LEU A 198 -0.26 -34.11 -22.42
CA LEU A 198 0.12 -34.03 -23.83
C LEU A 198 -0.93 -33.22 -24.61
#